data_AF-A0A930DLL9-F1
#
_entry.id   AF-A0A930DLL9-F1
#
_cell.length_a   1.000
_cell.length_b   1.000
_cell.length_c   1.000
_cell.angle_alpha   90.00
_cell.angle_beta   90.00
_cell.angle_gamma   90.00
#
_symmetry.space_group_name_H-M   'P 1'
#
loop_
_entity.id
_entity.type
_entity.pdbx_description
1 polymer ?
#
loop_
_entity_poly.entity_id
_entity_poly.type
_entity_poly.pdbx_seq_one_letter_code
_entity_poly.pdbx_strand_id
1 'polypeptide(L)' 'FKQFDVNMALTNGTGSVADFMGSYLSNGTQMLALNIYNTAIAKNNFALAQAKAILFFIILAVISLIQVRISNSREVEM' A
#
# COMPACT_ATOMS: atom_id res chain seq x y z
N PHE A 1 1.30 5.60 -8.68
CA PHE A 1 0.92 5.04 -9.99
C PHE A 1 1.96 4.05 -10.48
N LYS A 2 3.22 4.43 -10.73
CA LYS A 2 4.29 3.48 -11.13
C LYS A 2 4.35 2.18 -10.33
N GLN A 3 4.26 2.25 -8.99
CA GLN A 3 4.34 1.03 -8.17
C GLN A 3 3.11 0.12 -8.29
N PHE A 4 1.91 0.68 -8.46
CA PHE A 4 0.69 -0.08 -8.73
C PHE A 4 0.79 -0.78 -10.08
N ASP A 5 1.21 -0.04 -11.12
CA ASP A 5 1.34 -0.55 -12.48
C ASP A 5 2.37 -1.69 -12.55
N VAL A 6 3.52 -1.52 -11.88
CA VAL A 6 4.55 -2.57 -11.78
C VAL A 6 4.03 -3.80 -11.06
N ASN A 7 3.33 -3.63 -9.93
CA ASN A 7 2.80 -4.77 -9.18
C ASN A 7 1.73 -5.53 -9.98
N MET A 8 0.85 -4.80 -10.66
CA MET A 8 -0.18 -5.37 -11.51
C MET A 8 0.41 -6.09 -12.73
N ALA A 9 1.38 -5.47 -13.41
CA ALA A 9 1.95 -6.01 -14.65
C ALA A 9 2.87 -7.22 -14.42
N LEU A 10 3.67 -7.22 -13.34
CA LEU A 10 4.67 -8.27 -13.12
C LEU A 10 4.12 -9.50 -12.42
N THR A 11 3.31 -9.31 -11.37
CA THR A 11 2.85 -10.42 -10.53
C THR A 11 1.36 -10.45 -10.34
N ASN A 12 0.65 -9.36 -10.64
CA ASN A 12 -0.74 -9.16 -10.27
C ASN A 12 -1.00 -9.44 -8.77
N GLY A 13 0.00 -9.18 -7.93
CA GLY A 13 -0.02 -9.47 -6.50
C GLY A 13 0.15 -10.95 -6.13
N THR A 14 0.33 -11.85 -7.10
CA THR A 14 0.56 -13.27 -6.87
C THR A 14 1.93 -13.53 -6.22
N GLY A 15 2.08 -14.69 -5.60
CA GLY A 15 3.30 -15.08 -4.88
C GLY A 15 2.96 -15.48 -3.45
N SER A 16 3.91 -16.14 -2.80
CA SER A 16 3.71 -16.68 -1.46
C SER A 16 4.90 -16.46 -0.57
N VAL A 17 4.64 -16.14 0.69
CA VAL A 17 5.65 -16.13 1.74
C VAL A 17 5.42 -17.37 2.58
N ALA A 18 6.42 -18.25 2.63
CA ALA A 18 6.31 -19.55 3.31
C ALA A 18 6.13 -19.40 4.82
N ASP A 19 6.75 -18.38 5.42
CA ASP A 19 6.63 -18.06 6.84
C ASP A 19 6.55 -16.53 7.03
N PHE A 20 5.33 -16.02 7.16
CA PHE A 20 5.06 -14.66 7.60
C PHE A 20 4.44 -14.72 9.00
N MET A 21 5.24 -14.42 10.03
CA MET A 21 4.83 -14.44 11.43
C MET A 21 4.21 -15.79 11.86
N GLY A 22 4.79 -16.91 11.41
CA GLY A 22 4.31 -18.27 11.72
C GLY A 22 3.17 -18.77 10.84
N SER A 23 2.80 -18.04 9.78
CA SER A 23 1.71 -18.42 8.87
C SER A 23 2.11 -18.29 7.40
N TYR A 24 1.57 -19.18 6.56
CA TYR A 24 1.71 -19.08 5.11
C TYR A 24 0.87 -17.92 4.59
N LEU A 25 1.49 -17.00 3.85
CA LEU A 25 0.81 -15.86 3.26
C LEU A 25 0.70 -16.01 1.75
N SER A 26 -0.53 -16.12 1.26
CA SER A 26 -0.84 -15.99 -0.17
C SER A 26 -0.89 -14.52 -0.58
N ASN A 27 -0.64 -14.25 -1.86
CA ASN A 27 -0.52 -12.90 -2.42
C ASN A 27 0.58 -12.05 -1.77
N GLY A 28 1.71 -12.69 -1.46
CA GLY A 28 2.82 -12.07 -0.72
C GLY A 28 3.47 -10.87 -1.42
N THR A 29 3.23 -10.68 -2.72
CA THR A 29 3.72 -9.52 -3.46
C THR A 29 2.68 -8.42 -3.59
N GLN A 30 1.43 -8.65 -3.18
CA GLN A 30 0.34 -7.70 -3.39
C GLN A 30 0.52 -6.43 -2.57
N MET A 31 0.50 -5.29 -3.25
CA MET A 31 0.56 -4.00 -2.59
C MET A 31 -0.82 -3.50 -2.16
N LEU A 32 -0.85 -2.63 -1.14
CA LEU A 32 -2.08 -2.03 -0.60
C LEU A 32 -2.98 -1.42 -1.69
N ALA A 33 -2.39 -0.69 -2.63
CA ALA A 33 -3.14 -0.11 -3.76
C ALA A 33 -3.82 -1.18 -4.63
N LEU A 34 -3.12 -2.29 -4.92
CA LEU A 34 -3.69 -3.40 -5.69
C LEU A 34 -4.77 -4.15 -4.91
N ASN A 35 -4.62 -4.27 -3.58
CA ASN A 35 -5.65 -4.85 -2.72
C ASN A 35 -6.94 -4.01 -2.69
N ILE A 36 -6.81 -2.68 -2.60
CA ILE A 36 -7.94 -1.75 -2.66
C ILE A 36 -8.64 -1.86 -4.02
N TYR A 37 -7.88 -1.84 -5.12
CA TYR A 37 -8.41 -2.00 -6.48
C TYR A 37 -9.17 -3.31 -6.65
N ASN A 38 -8.56 -4.44 -6.28
CA ASN A 38 -9.21 -5.75 -6.38
C ASN A 38 -10.46 -5.86 -5.48
N THR A 39 -10.46 -5.18 -4.34
CA THR A 39 -11.65 -5.12 -3.46
C THR A 39 -12.79 -4.35 -4.13
N ALA A 40 -12.49 -3.22 -4.79
CA ALA A 40 -13.50 -2.40 -5.47
C ALA A 40 -14.00 -3.07 -6.75
N ILE A 41 -13.10 -3.46 -7.65
CA ILE A 41 -13.42 -3.85 -9.03
C ILE A 41 -13.62 -5.35 -9.16
N ALA A 42 -12.66 -6.16 -8.69
CA ALA A 42 -12.75 -7.62 -8.86
C ALA A 42 -13.81 -8.26 -7.93
N LYS A 43 -13.99 -7.70 -6.73
CA LYS A 43 -14.97 -8.18 -5.73
C LYS A 43 -16.25 -7.35 -5.68
N ASN A 44 -16.37 -6.29 -6.51
CA ASN A 44 -17.52 -5.36 -6.51
C ASN A 44 -17.87 -4.79 -5.12
N ASN A 45 -16.90 -4.67 -4.21
CA ASN A 45 -17.12 -4.20 -2.85
C ASN A 45 -16.51 -2.80 -2.65
N PHE A 46 -17.20 -1.81 -3.19
CA PHE A 46 -16.77 -0.41 -3.18
C PHE A 46 -16.71 0.18 -1.77
N ALA A 47 -17.64 -0.17 -0.88
CA ALA A 47 -17.66 0.34 0.49
C ALA A 47 -16.42 -0.10 1.28
N LEU A 48 -16.07 -1.39 1.21
CA LEU A 48 -14.86 -1.90 1.88
C LEU A 48 -13.59 -1.32 1.26
N ALA A 49 -13.55 -1.17 -0.07
CA ALA A 49 -12.40 -0.58 -0.75
C ALA A 49 -12.21 0.89 -0.36
N GLN A 50 -13.29 1.65 -0.26
CA GLN A 50 -13.26 3.05 0.18
C GLN A 50 -12.73 3.15 1.61
N ALA A 51 -13.22 2.32 2.54
CA ALA A 51 -12.73 2.31 3.92
C ALA A 51 -11.20 2.03 3.98
N LYS A 52 -10.72 1.05 3.22
CA LYS A 52 -9.27 0.77 3.10
C LYS A 52 -8.50 1.96 2.51
N ALA A 53 -9.05 2.64 1.50
CA ALA A 53 -8.41 3.80 0.88
C ALA A 53 -8.28 4.98 1.84
N ILE A 54 -9.30 5.26 2.65
CA ILE A 54 -9.24 6.31 3.67
C ILE A 54 -8.17 5.99 4.73
N LEU A 55 -8.12 4.74 5.22
CA LEU A 55 -7.08 4.32 6.16
C LEU A 55 -5.68 4.47 5.57
N PHE A 56 -5.50 4.03 4.32
CA PHE A 56 -4.23 4.15 3.61
C PHE A 56 -3.80 5.62 3.45
N PHE A 57 -4.73 6.51 3.10
CA PHE A 57 -4.46 7.93 2.96
C PHE A 57 -4.03 8.57 4.29
N ILE A 58 -4.70 8.25 5.40
CA ILE A 58 -4.34 8.79 6.72
C ILE A 58 -2.91 8.37 7.12
N ILE A 59 -2.56 7.10 6.94
CA ILE A 59 -1.21 6.60 7.23
C ILE A 59 -0.16 7.33 6.39
N LEU A 60 -0.42 7.45 5.08
CA LEU A 60 0.47 8.19 4.18
C LEU A 60 0.62 9.65 4.60
N ALA A 61 -0.48 10.33 4.93
CA ALA A 61 -0.45 11.73 5.34
C ALA A 61 0.37 11.92 6.61
N VAL A 62 0.20 11.05 7.63
CA VAL A 62 0.99 11.10 8.86
C VAL A 62 2.48 10.92 8.57
N ILE A 63 2.85 9.89 7.80
CA ILE A 63 4.25 9.63 7.46
C ILE A 63 4.84 10.80 6.65
N SER A 64 4.12 11.31 5.66
CA SER A 64 4.57 12.43 4.83
C SER A 64 4.76 13.71 5.64
N LEU A 65 3.86 14.03 6.57
CA LEU A 65 4.00 15.20 7.43
C LEU A 65 5.21 15.09 8.36
N ILE A 66 5.46 13.90 8.93
CA ILE A 66 6.65 13.64 9.73
C ILE A 66 7.92 13.79 8.88
N GLN A 67 7.94 13.17 7.70
CA GLN A 67 9.06 13.26 6.77
C GLN A 67 9.38 14.70 6.38
N VAL A 68 8.36 15.50 6.05
CA VAL A 68 8.53 16.91 5.66
C VAL A 68 9.09 17.73 6.81
N ARG A 69 8.60 17.55 8.04
CA ARG A 69 9.16 18.27 9.20
C ARG A 69 10.64 17.96 9.43
N ILE A 70 11.01 16.68 9.38
CA ILE A 70 12.42 16.26 9.53
C ILE A 70 13.28 16.81 8.40
N SER A 71 12.79 16.75 7.16
CA SER A 71 13.53 17.25 5.98
C SER A 71 13.78 18.75 6.06
N ASN A 72 12.74 19.53 6.40
CA ASN A 72 12.84 20.99 6.50
C ASN A 72 13.82 21.42 7.61
N SER A 73 13.89 20.70 8.73
CA SER A 73 14.87 20.99 9.79
C SER A 73 16.32 20.78 9.34
N ARG A 74 16.57 19.83 8.43
CA ARG A 74 17.92 19.57 7.90
C ARG A 74 18.34 20.57 6.83
N GLU A 75 17.39 21.19 6.14
CA GLU A 75 17.67 22.28 5.19
C GLU A 75 18.05 23.60 5.89
N VAL A 76 17.68 23.78 7.16
CA VAL A 76 17.98 24.99 7.94
C VAL A 76 19.38 24.95 8.58
N GLU A 77 19.97 23.76 8.73
CA GLU A 77 21.31 23.56 9.31
C GLU A 77 22.43 23.47 8.25
N MET A 78 22.09 23.60 6.96
CA MET A 78 23.06 23.70 5.84
C MET A 78 23.35 25.14 5.44
#